data_AF-A0A6L7M2M9-F1
#
_entry.id   AF-A0A6L7M2M9-F1
#
_cell.length_a   1.000
_cell.length_b   1.000
_cell.length_c   1.000
_cell.angle_alpha   90.00
_cell.angle_beta   90.00
_cell.angle_gamma   90.00
#
_symmetry.space_group_name_H-M   'P 1'
#
loop_
_entity.id
_entity.type
_entity.pdbx_description
1 polymer ?
#
loop_
_entity_poly.entity_id
_entity_poly.type
_entity_poly.pdbx_seq_one_letter_code
_entity_poly.pdbx_strand_id
1 'polypeptide(L)'
;MSESTASPSIDWRCRHTWRTASANTAWCLLGCSIGDFGTIAFFQFSGIPWPTLAIMVLAIVNGIVTSIALETAVLWRQMGPSAAFRTAVGMSLISMVAMETAMNLVDWALTGGAKLTWWVIPVMLAVGFVTPLPYNYWRLKTLGKACH
;
A
#
# COMPACT_ATOMS: atom_id res chain seq x y z
N MET A 1 17.25 -28.13 -32.00
CA MET A 1 16.44 -26.89 -31.89
C MET A 1 15.08 -27.28 -31.37
N SER A 2 14.75 -26.81 -30.16
CA SER A 2 13.40 -26.44 -29.67
C SER A 2 13.54 -26.18 -28.16
N GLU A 3 14.09 -25.02 -27.80
CA GLU A 3 13.91 -24.48 -26.45
C GLU A 3 12.41 -24.15 -26.31
N SER A 4 11.70 -25.00 -25.57
CA SER A 4 10.33 -24.73 -25.15
C SER A 4 10.36 -23.57 -24.16
N THR A 5 10.07 -22.35 -24.64
CA THR A 5 9.79 -21.18 -23.82
C THR A 5 8.45 -21.36 -23.10
N ALA A 6 8.43 -22.21 -22.08
CA ALA A 6 7.29 -22.29 -21.18
C ALA A 6 7.17 -20.95 -20.44
N SER A 7 6.21 -20.11 -20.83
CA SER A 7 5.79 -18.99 -20.00
C SER A 7 5.44 -19.55 -18.62
N PRO A 8 6.06 -19.09 -17.52
CA PRO A 8 5.71 -19.61 -16.20
C PRO A 8 4.23 -19.32 -15.97
N SER A 9 3.39 -20.36 -15.97
CA SER A 9 1.97 -20.23 -15.71
C SER A 9 1.81 -19.72 -14.28
N ILE A 10 1.27 -18.51 -14.12
CA ILE A 10 1.04 -17.93 -12.81
C ILE A 10 -0.09 -18.72 -12.15
N ASP A 11 0.27 -19.67 -11.30
CA ASP A 11 -0.69 -20.35 -10.44
C ASP A 11 -1.18 -19.37 -9.36
N TRP A 12 -2.48 -19.07 -9.35
CA TRP A 12 -3.17 -18.22 -8.39
C TRP A 12 -3.67 -18.96 -7.15
N ARG A 13 -3.48 -20.28 -7.06
CA ARG A 13 -3.90 -21.10 -5.91
C ARG A 13 -2.81 -21.28 -4.86
N CYS A 14 -1.62 -20.73 -5.08
CA CYS A 14 -0.49 -20.90 -4.15
C CYS A 14 -0.72 -20.14 -2.84
N ARG A 15 -1.14 -20.87 -1.80
CA ARG A 15 -1.43 -20.33 -0.46
C ARG A 15 -0.22 -19.65 0.18
N HIS A 16 0.99 -20.17 -0.05
CA HIS A 16 2.22 -19.58 0.48
C HIS A 16 2.43 -18.16 -0.08
N THR A 17 2.31 -18.00 -1.40
CA THR A 17 2.45 -16.68 -2.04
C THR A 17 1.38 -15.69 -1.59
N TRP A 18 0.13 -16.13 -1.43
CA TRP A 18 -0.93 -15.27 -0.87
C TRP A 18 -0.61 -14.83 0.55
N ARG A 19 -0.08 -15.71 1.41
CA ARG A 19 0.31 -15.33 2.77
C ARG A 19 1.41 -14.27 2.78
N THR A 20 2.46 -14.44 1.98
CA THR A 20 3.54 -13.46 1.88
C THR A 20 3.05 -12.14 1.28
N ALA A 21 2.24 -12.18 0.22
CA ALA A 21 1.64 -11.00 -0.39
C ALA A 21 0.77 -10.23 0.62
N SER A 22 -0.08 -10.94 1.36
CA SER A 22 -0.95 -10.35 2.38
C SER A 22 -0.15 -9.71 3.52
N ALA A 23 0.91 -10.37 4.01
CA ALA A 23 1.74 -9.81 5.06
C ALA A 23 2.45 -8.51 4.62
N ASN A 24 3.01 -8.51 3.42
CA ASN A 24 3.66 -7.32 2.86
C ASN A 24 2.65 -6.18 2.62
N THR A 25 1.46 -6.52 2.11
CA THR A 25 0.39 -5.56 1.88
C THR A 25 -0.13 -4.98 3.19
N ALA A 26 -0.25 -5.79 4.24
CA ALA A 26 -0.68 -5.33 5.56
C ALA A 26 0.33 -4.37 6.20
N TRP A 27 1.63 -4.63 6.04
CA TRP A 27 2.68 -3.71 6.52
C TRP A 27 2.66 -2.37 5.78
N CYS A 28 2.49 -2.41 4.46
CA CYS A 28 2.31 -1.21 3.64
C CYS A 28 1.06 -0.44 4.06
N LEU A 29 -0.08 -1.12 4.19
CA LEU A 29 -1.35 -0.53 4.63
C LEU A 29 -1.22 0.15 5.99
N LEU A 30 -0.55 -0.49 6.94
CA LEU A 30 -0.30 0.10 8.25
C LEU A 30 0.47 1.42 8.12
N GLY A 31 1.56 1.42 7.36
CA GLY A 31 2.39 2.61 7.15
C GLY A 31 1.64 3.74 6.44
N CYS A 32 0.94 3.40 5.35
CA CYS A 32 0.07 4.29 4.57
C CYS A 32 -1.00 4.94 5.45
N SER A 33 -1.77 4.13 6.18
CA SER A 33 -2.88 4.58 7.03
C SER A 33 -2.42 5.53 8.14
N ILE A 34 -1.20 5.37 8.68
CA ILE A 34 -0.67 6.29 9.69
C ILE A 34 -0.52 7.72 9.12
N GLY A 35 0.03 7.85 7.91
CA GLY A 35 0.23 9.14 7.27
C GLY A 35 -1.07 9.75 6.75
N ASP A 36 -1.91 8.92 6.12
CA ASP A 36 -3.21 9.32 5.59
C ASP A 36 -4.14 9.81 6.72
N PHE A 37 -4.30 9.01 7.77
CA PHE A 37 -5.16 9.37 8.91
C PHE A 37 -4.59 10.54 9.69
N GLY A 38 -3.27 10.59 9.87
CA GLY A 38 -2.62 11.72 10.53
C GLY A 38 -2.89 13.04 9.80
N THR A 39 -2.85 13.02 8.47
CA THR A 39 -3.12 14.20 7.65
C THR A 39 -4.58 14.61 7.72
N ILE A 40 -5.51 13.68 7.47
CA ILE A 40 -6.94 13.96 7.49
C ILE A 40 -7.39 14.40 8.90
N ALA A 41 -6.95 13.70 9.95
CA ALA A 41 -7.25 14.05 11.32
C ALA A 41 -6.70 15.43 11.70
N PHE A 42 -5.48 15.77 11.28
CA PHE A 42 -4.92 17.09 11.52
C PHE A 42 -5.82 18.19 10.95
N PHE A 43 -6.22 18.10 9.68
CA PHE A 43 -7.11 19.10 9.07
C PHE A 43 -8.51 19.10 9.70
N GLN A 44 -9.03 17.93 10.07
CA GLN A 44 -10.32 17.78 10.70
C GLN A 44 -10.39 18.42 12.10
N PHE A 45 -9.35 18.26 12.92
CA PHE A 45 -9.28 18.86 14.26
C PHE A 45 -8.85 20.33 14.26
N SER A 46 -7.99 20.72 13.32
CA SER A 46 -7.54 22.12 13.19
C SER A 46 -8.63 23.05 12.66
N GLY A 47 -9.65 22.50 11.98
CA GLY A 47 -10.74 23.28 11.39
C GLY A 47 -10.29 24.21 10.26
N ILE A 48 -9.10 24.00 9.70
CA ILE A 48 -8.55 24.84 8.62
C ILE A 48 -9.37 24.58 7.36
N PRO A 49 -10.02 25.60 6.76
CA PRO A 49 -10.80 25.43 5.55
C PRO A 49 -9.85 25.30 4.36
N TRP A 50 -9.51 24.06 4.02
CA TRP A 50 -8.68 23.72 2.87
C TRP A 50 -9.46 22.92 1.82
N PRO A 51 -9.10 23.03 0.53
CA PRO A 51 -9.74 22.25 -0.52
C PRO A 51 -9.54 20.76 -0.27
N THR A 52 -10.62 19.98 -0.35
CA THR A 52 -10.59 18.52 -0.11
C THR A 52 -9.53 17.82 -0.96
N LEU A 53 -9.41 18.19 -2.24
CA LEU A 53 -8.42 17.61 -3.15
C LEU A 53 -6.98 17.85 -2.65
N ALA A 54 -6.69 19.02 -2.07
CA ALA A 54 -5.36 19.31 -1.53
C ALA A 54 -5.06 18.45 -0.28
N ILE A 55 -6.06 18.26 0.59
CA ILE A 55 -5.94 17.38 1.76
C ILE A 55 -5.67 15.95 1.32
N MET A 56 -6.44 15.43 0.36
CA MET A 56 -6.27 14.07 -0.17
C MET A 56 -4.89 13.88 -0.80
N VAL A 57 -4.42 14.83 -1.63
CA VAL A 57 -3.08 14.73 -2.23
C VAL A 57 -1.98 14.70 -1.17
N LEU A 58 -2.10 15.53 -0.13
CA LEU A 58 -1.15 15.51 0.98
C LEU A 58 -1.23 14.23 1.79
N ALA A 59 -2.43 13.69 1.99
CA ALA A 59 -2.64 12.46 2.72
C ALA A 59 -2.00 11.28 1.99
N ILE A 60 -2.16 11.20 0.65
CA ILE A 60 -1.45 10.25 -0.22
C ILE A 60 0.07 10.41 -0.09
N VAL A 61 0.61 11.63 -0.19
CA VAL A 61 2.06 11.87 -0.11
C VAL A 61 2.60 11.47 1.27
N ASN A 62 1.94 11.88 2.34
CA ASN A 62 2.35 11.56 3.70
C ASN A 62 2.23 10.07 3.98
N GLY A 63 1.17 9.41 3.52
CA GLY A 63 0.98 7.97 3.62
C GLY A 63 2.07 7.17 2.92
N ILE A 64 2.45 7.56 1.70
CA ILE A 64 3.58 6.95 0.98
C ILE A 64 4.89 7.15 1.76
N VAL A 65 5.15 8.37 2.24
CA VAL A 65 6.37 8.68 3.01
C VAL A 65 6.45 7.86 4.30
N THR A 66 5.36 7.78 5.07
CA THR A 66 5.33 6.99 6.31
C THR A 66 5.46 5.50 6.02
N SER A 67 4.86 4.99 4.95
CA SER A 67 5.03 3.59 4.53
C SER A 67 6.47 3.29 4.14
N ILE A 68 7.10 4.12 3.31
CA ILE A 68 8.50 3.93 2.91
C ILE A 68 9.43 3.99 4.14
N ALA A 69 9.20 4.93 5.05
CA ALA A 69 9.98 5.04 6.28
C ALA A 69 9.86 3.78 7.15
N LEU A 70 8.63 3.28 7.33
CA LEU A 70 8.36 2.08 8.13
C LEU A 70 8.96 0.82 7.49
N GLU A 71 8.74 0.61 6.18
CA GLU A 71 9.33 -0.52 5.44
C GLU A 71 10.86 -0.47 5.44
N THR A 72 11.44 0.73 5.24
CA THR A 72 12.90 0.92 5.29
C THR A 72 13.44 0.59 6.68
N ALA A 73 12.78 1.05 7.76
CA ALA A 73 13.22 0.76 9.12
C ALA A 73 13.19 -0.75 9.44
N VAL A 74 12.17 -1.48 8.97
CA VAL A 74 12.08 -2.94 9.13
C VAL A 74 13.16 -3.66 8.34
N LEU A 75 13.37 -3.27 7.07
CA LEU A 75 14.33 -3.90 6.17
C LEU A 75 15.79 -3.55 6.49
N TRP A 76 16.04 -2.40 7.12
CA TRP A 76 17.40 -1.97 7.50
C TRP A 76 18.12 -3.05 8.32
N ARG A 77 17.40 -3.70 9.25
CA ARG A 77 17.96 -4.79 10.08
C ARG A 77 18.37 -6.03 9.29
N GLN A 78 17.91 -6.20 8.06
CA GLN A 78 18.16 -7.40 7.25
C GLN A 78 19.21 -7.19 6.16
N MET A 79 19.25 -6.00 5.54
CA MET A 79 20.03 -5.78 4.30
C MET A 79 20.79 -4.45 4.25
N GLY A 80 20.85 -3.70 5.35
CA GLY A 80 21.54 -2.41 5.42
C GLY A 80 20.71 -1.25 4.85
N PRO A 81 21.04 0.02 5.18
CA PRO A 81 20.15 1.16 4.99
C PRO A 81 19.88 1.50 3.50
N SER A 82 20.92 1.53 2.66
CA SER A 82 20.77 1.88 1.23
C SER A 82 19.99 0.82 0.44
N ALA A 83 20.19 -0.46 0.74
CA ALA A 83 19.47 -1.55 0.08
C ALA A 83 18.02 -1.63 0.58
N ALA A 84 17.79 -1.39 1.88
CA ALA A 84 16.45 -1.33 2.46
C ALA A 84 15.61 -0.22 1.81
N PHE A 85 16.14 0.99 1.69
CA PHE A 85 15.42 2.10 1.06
C PHE A 85 15.09 1.82 -0.41
N ARG A 86 16.07 1.35 -1.19
CA ARG A 86 15.84 0.96 -2.59
C ARG A 86 14.80 -0.15 -2.73
N THR A 87 14.76 -1.06 -1.76
CA THR A 87 13.78 -2.15 -1.74
C THR A 87 12.40 -1.63 -1.38
N ALA A 88 12.26 -0.79 -0.35
CA ALA A 88 10.99 -0.17 0.05
C ALA A 88 10.38 0.66 -1.09
N VAL A 89 11.19 1.51 -1.71
CA VAL A 89 10.75 2.33 -2.86
C VAL A 89 10.46 1.46 -4.09
N GLY A 90 11.38 0.56 -4.44
CA GLY A 90 11.31 -0.20 -5.70
C GLY A 90 10.32 -1.37 -5.70
N MET A 91 9.92 -1.88 -4.54
CA MET A 91 9.03 -3.04 -4.46
C MET A 91 7.55 -2.69 -4.41
N SER A 92 7.21 -1.52 -3.87
CA SER A 92 5.84 -1.24 -3.41
C SER A 92 5.25 0.08 -3.90
N LEU A 93 5.98 0.96 -4.60
CA LEU A 93 5.47 2.30 -4.92
C LEU A 93 4.15 2.30 -5.72
N ILE A 94 4.03 1.44 -6.74
CA ILE A 94 2.78 1.33 -7.52
C ILE A 94 1.62 0.87 -6.64
N SER A 95 1.87 -0.13 -5.79
CA SER A 95 0.90 -0.66 -4.83
C SER A 95 0.49 0.37 -3.78
N MET A 96 1.45 1.16 -3.27
CA MET A 96 1.22 2.24 -2.32
C MET A 96 0.35 3.33 -2.93
N VAL A 97 0.68 3.79 -4.14
CA VAL A 97 -0.11 4.81 -4.85
C VAL A 97 -1.53 4.31 -5.11
N ALA A 98 -1.69 3.08 -5.59
CA ALA A 98 -3.00 2.47 -5.86
C ALA A 98 -3.84 2.30 -4.57
N MET A 99 -3.21 1.87 -3.48
CA MET A 99 -3.84 1.76 -2.16
C MET A 99 -4.34 3.11 -1.67
N GLU A 100 -3.47 4.12 -1.65
CA GLU A 100 -3.76 5.46 -1.15
C GLU A 100 -4.84 6.17 -1.97
N THR A 101 -4.78 6.05 -3.31
CA THR A 101 -5.86 6.58 -4.16
C THR A 101 -7.18 5.88 -3.91
N ALA A 102 -7.19 4.55 -3.72
CA ALA A 102 -8.41 3.82 -3.44
C ALA A 102 -9.00 4.18 -2.06
N MET A 103 -8.15 4.32 -1.03
CA MET A 103 -8.58 4.72 0.31
C MET A 103 -9.19 6.13 0.29
N ASN A 104 -8.47 7.10 -0.27
CA ASN A 104 -8.94 8.48 -0.37
C ASN A 104 -10.21 8.59 -1.24
N LEU A 105 -10.32 7.83 -2.33
CA LEU A 105 -11.52 7.80 -3.17
C LEU A 105 -12.75 7.25 -2.42
N VAL A 106 -12.56 6.18 -1.63
CA VAL A 106 -13.62 5.60 -0.80
C VAL A 106 -14.06 6.59 0.28
N ASP A 107 -13.13 7.28 0.94
CA ASP A 107 -13.48 8.30 1.93
C ASP A 107 -14.31 9.42 1.29
N TRP A 108 -13.85 9.94 0.16
CA TRP A 108 -14.57 10.98 -0.58
C TRP A 108 -15.96 10.52 -1.04
N ALA A 109 -16.08 9.29 -1.56
CA ALA A 109 -17.35 8.74 -2.02
C ALA A 109 -18.37 8.52 -0.88
N LEU A 110 -17.90 8.18 0.33
CA LEU A 110 -18.75 7.84 1.47
C LEU A 110 -19.07 9.04 2.38
N THR A 111 -18.16 10.02 2.48
CA THR A 111 -18.32 11.18 3.38
C THR A 111 -18.55 12.50 2.65
N GLY A 112 -18.34 12.54 1.33
CA GLY A 112 -18.39 13.75 0.52
C GLY A 112 -17.20 14.69 0.75
N GLY A 113 -16.17 14.25 1.47
CA GLY A 113 -15.00 15.05 1.86
C GLY A 113 -13.82 14.18 2.27
N ALA A 114 -12.80 14.80 2.88
CA ALA A 114 -11.71 14.10 3.55
C ALA A 114 -12.02 14.11 5.05
N LYS A 115 -12.73 13.10 5.55
CA LYS A 115 -13.23 13.05 6.93
C LYS A 115 -13.14 11.65 7.50
N LEU A 116 -12.35 11.48 8.55
CA LEU A 116 -12.34 10.22 9.29
C LEU A 116 -13.65 10.07 10.08
N THR A 117 -14.50 9.14 9.62
CA THR A 117 -15.67 8.67 10.37
C THR A 117 -15.47 7.22 10.79
N TRP A 118 -15.94 6.87 12.00
CA TRP A 118 -15.67 5.58 12.61
C TRP A 118 -16.08 4.37 11.75
N TRP A 119 -17.17 4.49 10.99
CA TRP A 119 -17.68 3.40 10.14
C TRP A 119 -17.00 3.34 8.76
N VAL A 120 -16.44 4.45 8.25
CA VAL A 120 -15.73 4.48 6.95
C VAL A 120 -14.33 3.88 7.08
N ILE A 121 -13.65 4.09 8.21
CA ILE A 121 -12.30 3.57 8.47
C ILE A 121 -12.15 2.08 8.11
N PRO A 122 -12.98 1.15 8.62
CA PRO A 122 -12.83 -0.27 8.28
C PRO A 122 -13.08 -0.57 6.79
N VAL A 123 -13.99 0.16 6.13
CA VAL A 123 -14.28 -0.01 4.69
C VAL A 123 -13.10 0.48 3.86
N MET A 124 -12.59 1.66 4.18
CA MET A 124 -11.43 2.27 3.54
C MET A 124 -10.20 1.37 3.66
N LEU A 125 -9.89 0.88 4.87
CA LEU A 125 -8.78 -0.06 5.10
C LEU A 125 -8.95 -1.37 4.32
N ALA A 126 -10.17 -1.91 4.24
CA ALA A 126 -10.44 -3.12 3.48
C ALA A 126 -10.20 -2.92 1.98
N VAL A 127 -10.67 -1.79 1.42
CA VAL A 127 -10.43 -1.46 0.00
C VAL A 127 -8.95 -1.19 -0.25
N GLY A 128 -8.28 -0.47 0.65
CA GLY A 128 -6.84 -0.23 0.61
C GLY A 128 -6.05 -1.54 0.62
N PHE A 129 -6.48 -2.55 1.38
CA PHE A 129 -5.87 -3.87 1.39
C PHE A 129 -6.11 -4.66 0.10
N VAL A 130 -7.36 -4.72 -0.37
CA VAL A 130 -7.75 -5.56 -1.52
C VAL A 130 -7.18 -5.03 -2.83
N THR A 131 -7.07 -3.71 -2.99
CA THR A 131 -6.64 -3.06 -4.24
C THR A 131 -5.24 -3.49 -4.72
N PRO A 132 -4.17 -3.39 -3.92
CA PRO A 132 -2.82 -3.78 -4.35
C PRO A 132 -2.52 -5.28 -4.22
N LEU A 133 -3.34 -6.05 -3.48
CA LEU A 133 -3.03 -7.43 -3.13
C LEU A 133 -2.85 -8.35 -4.35
N PRO A 134 -3.70 -8.32 -5.40
CA PRO A 134 -3.51 -9.13 -6.61
C PRO A 134 -2.22 -8.78 -7.35
N TYR A 135 -1.87 -7.50 -7.39
CA TYR A 135 -0.63 -7.03 -8.01
C TYR A 135 0.60 -7.50 -7.22
N ASN A 136 0.55 -7.40 -5.89
CA ASN A 136 1.62 -7.89 -5.00
C ASN A 136 1.81 -9.41 -5.14
N TYR A 137 0.72 -10.17 -5.27
CA TYR A 137 0.78 -11.61 -5.56
C TYR A 137 1.46 -11.90 -6.90
N TRP A 138 0.97 -11.27 -7.97
CA TRP A 138 1.51 -11.43 -9.32
C TRP A 138 3.01 -11.13 -9.35
N ARG A 139 3.42 -10.03 -8.71
CA ARG A 139 4.82 -9.61 -8.61
C ARG A 139 5.70 -10.62 -7.89
N LEU A 140 5.21 -11.25 -6.82
CA LEU A 140 5.97 -12.31 -6.13
C LEU A 140 6.16 -13.55 -7.01
N LYS A 141 5.16 -13.91 -7.83
CA LYS A 141 5.25 -15.03 -8.77
C LYS A 141 6.21 -14.75 -9.92
N THR A 142 6.18 -13.56 -10.51
CA THR A 142 7.06 -13.20 -11.62
C THR A 142 8.53 -13.10 -11.20
N LEU A 143 8.80 -12.67 -9.96
CA LEU A 143 10.15 -12.59 -9.40
C LEU A 143 10.68 -13.93 -8.85
N GLY A 144 9.90 -15.02 -8.89
CA GLY A 144 10.31 -16.33 -8.39
C GLY A 144 10.51 -16.40 -6.87
N LYS A 145 10.03 -15.42 -6.10
CA LYS A 145 10.34 -15.28 -4.66
C LYS A 145 9.45 -16.12 -3.73
N ALA A 146 8.49 -16.87 -4.25
CA ALA A 146 7.44 -17.49 -3.42
C ALA A 146 7.10 -18.95 -3.75
N CYS A 147 7.77 -19.58 -4.73
CA CYS A 147 7.57 -20.99 -5.09
C CYS A 147 8.85 -21.79 -4.84
N HIS A 148 8.90 -22.46 -3.69
CA HIS A 148 9.68 -23.65 -3.43
C HIS A 148 8.75 -24.70 -2.81
#